data_AF-A0A520ZZ51-F1
#
_entry.id   AF-A0A520ZZ51-F1
#
_cell.length_a   1.000
_cell.length_b   1.000
_cell.length_c   1.000
_cell.angle_alpha   90.00
_cell.angle_beta   90.00
_cell.angle_gamma   90.00
#
_symmetry.space_group_name_H-M   'P 1'
#
loop_
_entity.id
_entity.type
_entity.pdbx_description
1 polymer ?
#
loop_
_entity_poly.entity_id
_entity_poly.type
_entity_poly.pdbx_seq_one_letter_code
_entity_poly.pdbx_strand_id
1 'polypeptide(L)' 'MDSQSAASKENVRILLFSFGFKHGVPVDANLLFDVRFLPNPYWQEDLRPKSGLQEEVSSYVVGSDQGRDFLELLEPL' A
#
# COMPACT_ATOMS: atom_id res chain seq x y z
N MET A 1 -37.38 -28.39 -13.20
CA MET A 1 -38.11 -27.51 -12.28
C MET A 1 -37.81 -28.02 -10.88
N ASP A 2 -36.96 -27.43 -10.06
CA ASP A 2 -36.45 -26.06 -10.06
C ASP A 2 -35.02 -25.99 -9.52
N SER A 3 -34.20 -25.26 -10.28
CA SER A 3 -33.12 -24.36 -9.89
C SER A 3 -32.46 -24.54 -8.53
N GLN A 4 -31.28 -25.18 -8.53
CA GLN A 4 -30.28 -24.88 -7.51
C GLN A 4 -29.84 -23.42 -7.68
N SER A 5 -30.24 -22.58 -6.72
CA SER A 5 -29.70 -21.24 -6.52
C SER A 5 -28.21 -21.38 -6.14
N ALA A 6 -27.32 -21.17 -7.11
CA ALA A 6 -25.92 -20.98 -6.82
C ALA A 6 -25.78 -19.64 -6.09
N ALA A 7 -25.40 -19.68 -4.82
CA ALA A 7 -25.10 -18.48 -4.04
C ALA A 7 -24.11 -17.61 -4.86
N SER A 8 -24.54 -16.40 -5.22
CA SER A 8 -23.66 -15.41 -5.85
C SER A 8 -22.53 -15.12 -4.86
N LYS A 9 -21.29 -15.45 -5.24
CA LYS A 9 -20.11 -14.94 -4.53
C LYS A 9 -20.15 -13.41 -4.64
N GLU A 10 -20.52 -12.74 -3.57
CA GLU A 10 -20.37 -11.30 -3.46
C GLU A 10 -18.87 -10.97 -3.56
N ASN A 11 -18.48 -10.27 -4.63
CA ASN A 11 -17.11 -9.84 -4.84
C ASN A 11 -16.87 -8.55 -4.05
N VAL A 12 -15.92 -8.59 -3.11
CA VAL A 12 -15.44 -7.39 -2.43
C VAL A 12 -14.55 -6.60 -3.39
N ARG A 13 -14.84 -5.31 -3.56
CA ARG A 13 -13.96 -4.39 -4.29
C ARG A 13 -13.06 -3.67 -3.31
N ILE A 14 -11.75 -3.77 -3.52
CA ILE A 14 -10.73 -3.08 -2.72
C ILE A 14 -10.10 -2.01 -3.62
N LEU A 15 -10.08 -0.76 -3.15
CA LEU A 15 -9.39 0.35 -3.79
C LEU A 15 -8.18 0.71 -2.93
N LEU A 16 -6.97 0.50 -3.47
CA LEU A 16 -5.72 0.87 -2.83
C LEU A 16 -5.09 2.02 -3.61
N PHE A 17 -4.70 3.08 -2.91
CA PHE A 17 -4.05 4.23 -3.51
C PHE A 17 -3.10 4.91 -2.51
N SER A 18 -2.08 5.58 -3.04
CA SER A 18 -1.11 6.35 -2.26
C SER A 18 -1.46 7.83 -2.28
N PHE A 19 -1.21 8.54 -1.17
CA PHE A 19 -1.32 9.99 -1.11
C PHE A 19 -0.14 10.60 -0.34
N GLY A 20 0.03 11.92 -0.43
CA GLY A 20 1.00 12.66 0.37
C GLY A 20 0.30 13.57 1.37
N PHE A 21 0.65 13.48 2.65
CA PHE A 21 0.03 14.27 3.74
C PHE A 21 -0.02 15.79 3.50
N LYS A 22 0.94 16.34 2.72
CA LYS A 22 0.93 17.75 2.33
C LYS A 22 -0.31 18.17 1.51
N HIS A 23 -1.04 17.22 0.96
CA HIS A 23 -2.27 17.42 0.19
C HIS A 23 -3.55 17.09 0.99
N GLY A 24 -3.42 16.78 2.27
CA GLY A 24 -4.53 16.33 3.11
C GLY A 24 -4.77 14.82 3.03
N VAL A 25 -5.57 14.30 3.96
CA VAL A 25 -5.99 12.91 4.00
C VAL A 25 -7.20 12.73 3.07
N PRO A 26 -7.25 11.65 2.26
CA PRO A 26 -8.41 11.34 1.42
C PRO A 26 -9.68 11.16 2.25
N VAL A 27 -10.76 11.83 1.85
CA VAL A 27 -12.03 11.87 2.61
C VAL A 27 -12.81 10.57 2.55
N ASP A 28 -12.53 9.73 1.56
CA ASP A 28 -13.21 8.48 1.25
C ASP A 28 -12.43 7.23 1.71
N ALA A 29 -11.25 7.41 2.32
CA ALA A 29 -10.46 6.30 2.83
C ALA A 29 -11.11 5.67 4.07
N ASN A 30 -11.32 4.35 4.05
CA ASN A 30 -11.77 3.59 5.22
C ASN A 30 -10.61 3.15 6.12
N LEU A 31 -9.46 2.84 5.52
CA LEU A 31 -8.23 2.47 6.22
C LEU A 31 -7.12 3.44 5.81
N LEU A 32 -6.30 3.84 6.78
CA LEU A 32 -5.16 4.73 6.57
C LEU A 32 -3.91 4.09 7.16
N PHE A 33 -2.90 3.97 6.32
CA PHE A 33 -1.59 3.47 6.69
C PHE A 33 -0.56 4.60 6.60
N ASP A 34 -0.05 5.06 7.75
CA ASP A 34 1.01 6.06 7.78
C ASP A 34 2.38 5.39 7.69
N VAL A 35 3.05 5.53 6.56
CA VAL A 35 4.34 4.90 6.25
C VAL A 35 5.54 5.85 6.41
N ARG A 36 5.36 7.03 7.02
CA ARG A 36 6.43 8.03 7.15
C ARG A 36 7.60 7.59 8.04
N PHE A 37 7.43 6.52 8.81
CA PHE A 37 8.51 5.93 9.62
C PHE A 37 9.49 5.08 8.79
N LEU A 38 9.14 4.73 7.55
CA LEU A 38 10.01 3.97 6.66
C LEU A 38 11.20 4.81 6.18
N PRO A 39 12.31 4.18 5.76
CA PRO A 39 13.45 4.90 5.21
C PRO A 39 13.05 5.77 4.02
N ASN A 40 13.39 7.06 4.07
CA ASN A 40 13.01 8.00 3.03
C ASN A 40 13.97 7.91 1.83
N PRO A 41 13.50 7.56 0.62
CA PRO A 41 14.35 7.44 -0.57
C PRO A 41 14.87 8.79 -1.07
N TYR A 42 14.30 9.93 -0.62
CA TYR A 42 14.69 11.26 -1.06
C TYR A 42 16.16 11.61 -0.79
N TRP A 43 16.75 11.02 0.25
CA TRP A 43 18.15 11.25 0.62
C TRP A 43 19.14 10.57 -0.34
N GLN A 44 18.70 9.57 -1.09
CA GLN A 44 19.55 8.89 -2.06
C GLN A 44 19.42 9.60 -3.41
N GLU A 45 20.51 10.23 -3.85
CA GLU A 45 20.51 11.09 -5.04
C GLU A 45 19.94 10.37 -6.28
N ASP A 46 20.32 9.11 -6.47
CA ASP A 46 19.88 8.27 -7.59
C ASP A 46 18.40 7.86 -7.52
N LEU A 47 17.80 7.87 -6.32
CA LEU A 47 16.39 7.48 -6.10
C LEU A 47 15.45 8.70 -6.08
N ARG A 48 15.95 9.90 -5.79
CA ARG A 48 15.16 11.13 -5.71
C ARG A 48 14.28 11.42 -6.93
N PRO A 49 14.72 11.22 -8.18
CA PRO A 49 13.87 11.48 -9.35
C PRO A 49 12.89 10.34 -9.66
N LYS A 50 12.99 9.21 -8.94
CA LYS A 50 12.23 7.99 -9.19
C LYS A 50 10.93 7.98 -8.37
N SER A 51 9.97 7.14 -8.79
CA SER A 51 8.75 6.87 -8.02
C SER A 51 8.81 5.51 -7.35
N GLY A 52 7.96 5.28 -6.35
CA GLY A 52 7.85 3.99 -5.67
C GLY A 52 7.39 2.81 -6.56
N LEU A 53 7.01 3.08 -7.81
CA LEU A 53 6.70 2.05 -8.81
C LEU A 53 7.96 1.42 -9.41
N GLN A 54 9.13 2.04 -9.24
CA GLN A 54 10.40 1.55 -9.72
C GLN A 54 11.04 0.62 -8.68
N GLU A 55 11.58 -0.50 -9.14
CA GLU A 55 12.08 -1.58 -8.28
C GLU A 55 13.19 -1.11 -7.33
N GLU A 56 14.02 -0.16 -7.76
CA GLU A 56 15.11 0.36 -6.93
C GLU A 56 14.58 1.15 -5.74
N VAL A 57 13.45 1.85 -5.89
CA VAL A 57 12.80 2.59 -4.80
C VAL A 57 12.06 1.64 -3.88
N SER A 58 11.27 0.71 -4.43
CA SER A 58 10.52 -0.25 -3.61
C SER A 58 11.46 -1.15 -2.81
N SER A 59 12.53 -1.65 -3.42
CA SER A 59 13.53 -2.49 -2.76
C SER A 59 14.26 -1.74 -1.64
N TYR A 60 14.59 -0.46 -1.84
CA TYR A 60 15.21 0.37 -0.80
C TYR A 60 14.30 0.56 0.42
N VAL A 61 13.01 0.82 0.20
CA VAL A 61 12.05 1.09 1.27
C VAL A 61 11.64 -0.20 1.99
N VAL A 62 11.18 -1.20 1.23
CA VAL A 62 10.64 -2.47 1.76
C VAL A 62 11.74 -3.40 2.25
N GLY A 63 12.95 -3.33 1.68
CA GLY A 63 14.10 -4.15 2.09
C GLY A 63 14.67 -3.79 3.47
N SER A 64 14.20 -2.69 4.07
CA SER A 64 14.56 -2.31 5.44
C SER A 64 13.89 -3.20 6.50
N ASP A 65 14.45 -3.25 7.70
CA ASP A 65 13.84 -3.99 8.82
C ASP A 65 12.43 -3.44 9.13
N GLN A 66 12.27 -2.12 9.17
CA GLN A 66 10.97 -1.48 9.41
C GLN A 66 9.96 -1.79 8.29
N GLY A 67 10.42 -1.87 7.05
CA GLY A 67 9.58 -2.20 5.90
C GLY A 67 9.07 -3.64 5.96
N ARG A 68 9.95 -4.59 6.31
CA ARG A 68 9.60 -6.00 6.47
C ARG A 68 8.62 -6.21 7.62
N ASP A 69 8.93 -5.66 8.80
CA ASP A 69 8.06 -5.74 9.98
C ASP A 69 6.67 -5.18 9.68
N PHE A 70 6.60 -4.06 8.94
CA PHE A 70 5.34 -3.45 8.58
C PHE A 70 4.51 -4.32 7.63
N LEU A 71 5.13 -4.98 6.65
CA LEU A 71 4.41 -5.89 5.74
C LEU A 71 3.88 -7.12 6.47
N GLU A 72 4.65 -7.70 7.39
CA GLU A 72 4.20 -8.84 8.19
C GLU A 72 2.96 -8.49 9.04
N LEU A 73 2.87 -7.25 9.52
CA LEU A 73 1.67 -6.76 10.23
C LEU A 73 0.45 -6.57 9.32
N LEU A 74 0.65 -6.37 8.02
CA LEU A 74 -0.44 -6.15 7.04
C LEU A 74 -0.96 -7.44 6.40
N GLU A 75 -0.14 -8.51 6.31
CA GLU A 75 -0.56 -9.80 5.74
C GLU A 75 -1.86 -10.40 6.31
N PRO A 76 -2.18 -10.29 7.62
CA PRO A 76 -3.39 -10.89 8.17
C PRO A 76 -4.67 -10.06 8.00
N LEU A 77 -4.60 -8.87 7.37
CA LEU A 77 -5.78 -8.02 7.09
C LEU A 77 -6.62 -8.55 5.92
#